data_AF-A0A815HPX7-F1
#
_entry.id   AF-A0A815HPX7-F1
#
_cell.length_a   1.000
_cell.length_b   1.000
_cell.length_c   1.000
_cell.angle_alpha   90.00
_cell.angle_beta   90.00
_cell.angle_gamma   90.00
#
_symmetry.space_group_name_H-M   'P 1'
#
loop_
_entity.id
_entity.type
_entity.pdbx_description
1 polymer ?
#
loop_
_entity_poly.entity_id
_entity_poly.type
_entity_poly.pdbx_seq_one_letter_code
_entity_poly.pdbx_strand_id
1 'polypeptide(L)'
;MSVDINEQNQVLIGISLLDTVVVLSANTTSLTIVGNLNRYHSNTGFGKSVAWIDNTTVAILVYSLAEYPGSSSTVHVWDIESSFTTPIFAFPNNQQSFASTSYVSVSPSFLMISSWSSNMIVLASDGEILIILSSPPGYYSGSNISLLGIVNVFSPVRCSAGTFKNSSGVAPCFVCPPGSKNLGDSAIECAWCQTASFCPLGSVNDVNYSTIETISDSRAYPNSPESTIFDDILIQNMFTIGSTSHCIVVSPLFWTSVIILFAILVLVVMAILKLFPDKKNHRIFIKKIFKQLDLVGEGELWIGGVISLGIIVLVSFAYWFSSSYLQQYPIETSGDSIFACDTSLRNAKFSTGLQLLSLPKSDEQQPIFNMLDQQEFTMSVDFVNTLYRYTDTTVQQNIGSNIVLLNISNYRIQDNATLHASVVLPFHQMNVQFNLTGPYSVGGVRICLSGPSASNDSYTVQQLNFCQFFYTANQTLAHSSSIDLQLTKVINETDGLSASDKTLYSGLWVPTFTVNTISDQLLYSQQGEYLRYFSTRTTLLITVGETQFYIQNTQSPIAKQTEIVFHNLLFTIVCLEIFGLIFLVIKLLFVPLFMRLFLEIQRKYNRILILDTDKAKTEKEGTLEANKITSKPSGQSI
;
A
#
# COMPACT_ATOMS: atom_id res chain seq x y z
N MET A 1 32.19 33.75 43.73
CA MET A 1 32.44 34.56 42.52
C MET A 1 33.68 34.01 41.86
N SER A 2 33.64 33.77 40.56
CA SER A 2 34.75 33.25 39.76
C SER A 2 35.05 34.24 38.64
N VAL A 3 36.31 34.44 38.31
CA VAL A 3 36.73 35.39 37.27
C VAL A 3 37.77 34.73 36.39
N ASP A 4 37.66 34.92 35.08
CA ASP A 4 38.68 34.54 34.12
C ASP A 4 38.82 35.59 33.00
N ILE A 5 40.00 35.70 32.40
CA ILE A 5 40.34 36.73 31.41
C ILE A 5 40.97 36.07 30.19
N ASN A 6 40.41 36.31 29.00
CA ASN A 6 40.98 35.79 27.75
C ASN A 6 42.06 36.70 27.16
N GLU A 7 42.70 36.23 26.09
CA GLU A 7 43.77 36.96 25.40
C GLU A 7 43.29 38.27 24.72
N GLN A 8 41.98 38.44 24.56
CA GLN A 8 41.36 39.65 23.98
C GLN A 8 40.95 40.69 25.04
N ASN A 9 41.41 40.55 26.29
CA ASN A 9 41.01 41.40 27.43
C ASN A 9 39.49 41.37 27.70
N GLN A 10 38.80 40.28 27.38
CA GLN A 10 37.44 40.06 27.84
C GLN A 10 37.47 39.36 29.19
N VAL A 11 36.70 39.91 30.14
CA VAL A 11 36.61 39.42 31.51
C VAL A 11 35.29 38.67 31.68
N LEU A 12 35.38 37.40 32.04
CA LEU A 12 34.25 36.53 32.34
C LEU A 12 34.07 36.47 33.86
N ILE A 13 32.91 36.89 34.36
CA ILE A 13 32.62 36.94 35.79
C ILE A 13 31.40 36.07 36.10
N GLY A 14 31.62 34.99 36.87
CA GLY A 14 30.55 34.18 37.46
C GLY A 14 30.14 34.69 38.83
N ILE A 15 28.86 35.05 38.96
CA ILE A 15 28.25 35.55 40.20
C ILE A 15 27.25 34.53 40.71
N SER A 16 27.74 33.55 41.46
CA SER A 16 26.93 32.44 41.97
C SER A 16 25.71 32.82 42.81
N LEU A 17 25.75 33.96 43.51
CA LEU A 17 24.60 34.44 44.29
C LEU A 17 23.44 34.93 43.41
N LEU A 18 23.75 35.38 42.19
CA LEU A 18 22.77 35.89 41.23
C LEU A 18 22.45 34.86 40.13
N ASP A 19 23.13 33.71 40.14
CA ASP A 19 23.09 32.72 39.06
C ASP A 19 23.29 33.34 37.67
N THR A 20 24.21 34.28 37.59
CA THR A 20 24.53 35.03 36.37
C THR A 20 26.02 34.91 36.07
N VAL A 21 26.35 34.77 34.79
CA VAL A 21 27.70 34.98 34.25
C VAL A 21 27.66 36.21 33.35
N VAL A 22 28.60 37.13 33.55
CA VAL A 22 28.70 38.38 32.79
C VAL A 22 29.99 38.35 31.98
N VAL A 23 29.89 38.72 30.71
CA VAL A 23 31.04 38.95 29.83
C VAL A 23 31.25 40.45 29.73
N LEU A 24 32.41 40.92 30.17
CA LEU A 24 32.83 42.32 30.07
C LEU A 24 33.94 42.44 29.03
N SER A 25 33.96 43.53 28.26
CA SER A 25 35.13 43.94 27.48
C SER A 25 35.87 44.98 28.29
N ALA A 26 37.15 44.72 28.56
CA ALA A 26 38.04 45.68 29.17
C ALA A 26 38.80 46.45 28.09
N ASN A 27 38.62 47.77 28.07
CA ASN A 27 39.56 48.69 27.45
C ASN A 27 40.42 49.32 28.56
N THR A 28 41.54 49.93 28.18
CA THR A 28 42.50 50.62 29.05
C THR A 28 41.88 51.62 30.04
N THR A 29 40.66 52.09 29.80
CA THR A 29 39.96 53.10 30.61
C THR A 29 38.54 52.75 31.04
N SER A 30 37.96 51.63 30.58
CA SER A 30 36.56 51.28 30.88
C SER A 30 36.27 49.78 30.76
N LEU A 31 35.28 49.32 31.52
CA LEU A 31 34.68 48.00 31.41
C LEU A 31 33.26 48.16 30.87
N THR A 32 32.95 47.50 29.76
CA THR A 32 31.60 47.49 29.18
C THR A 32 31.03 46.08 29.21
N ILE A 33 29.74 45.94 29.55
CA ILE A 33 29.06 44.64 29.47
C ILE A 33 28.82 44.33 28.00
N VAL A 34 29.37 43.21 27.54
CA VAL A 34 29.23 42.70 26.17
C VAL A 34 28.09 41.69 26.11
N GLY A 35 27.89 40.93 27.19
CA GLY A 35 26.82 39.95 27.28
C GLY A 35 26.59 39.46 28.71
N ASN A 36 25.44 38.84 28.94
CA ASN A 36 25.13 38.15 30.17
C ASN A 36 24.40 36.83 29.91
N LEU A 37 24.70 35.86 30.76
CA LEU A 37 24.12 34.53 30.79
C LEU A 37 23.45 34.37 32.14
N ASN A 38 22.13 34.24 32.14
CA ASN A 38 21.37 33.96 33.36
C ASN A 38 21.08 32.47 33.48
N ARG A 39 20.62 32.07 34.67
CA ARG A 39 20.19 30.72 34.99
C ARG A 39 19.40 30.06 33.84
N TYR A 40 19.92 28.93 33.37
CA TYR A 40 19.38 28.16 32.24
C TYR A 40 18.06 27.44 32.58
N HIS A 41 17.90 26.94 33.81
CA HIS A 41 16.71 26.22 34.25
C HIS A 41 16.34 26.56 35.70
N SER A 42 15.04 26.49 36.04
CA SER A 42 14.52 26.92 37.35
C SER A 42 15.16 26.23 38.58
N ASN A 43 15.76 25.05 38.42
CA ASN A 43 16.33 24.24 39.52
C ASN A 43 17.86 24.08 39.46
N THR A 44 18.58 24.84 38.63
CA THR A 44 20.05 24.77 38.54
C THR A 44 20.71 26.04 39.07
N GLY A 45 21.87 25.88 39.71
CA GLY A 45 22.75 26.95 40.14
C GLY A 45 23.82 27.20 39.07
N PHE A 46 24.26 28.45 38.96
CA PHE A 46 25.08 28.92 37.85
C PHE A 46 26.22 29.84 38.32
N GLY A 47 27.30 29.96 37.54
CA GLY A 47 28.35 30.97 37.79
C GLY A 47 29.22 30.73 39.04
N LYS A 48 29.25 29.52 39.60
CA LYS A 48 30.14 29.14 40.72
C LYS A 48 31.60 29.07 40.30
N SER A 49 31.87 28.54 39.10
CA SER A 49 33.17 28.53 38.46
C SER A 49 32.98 28.81 36.98
N VAL A 50 33.86 29.62 36.40
CA VAL A 50 33.88 29.98 34.97
C VAL A 50 35.30 29.92 34.44
N ALA A 51 35.47 29.55 33.17
CA ALA A 51 36.76 29.54 32.51
C ALA A 51 36.61 29.76 30.98
N TRP A 52 37.56 30.43 30.36
CA TRP A 52 37.67 30.59 28.90
C TRP A 52 38.36 29.37 28.30
N ILE A 53 37.69 28.63 27.44
CA ILE A 53 38.36 27.51 26.75
C ILE A 53 39.23 28.08 25.62
N ASP A 54 38.68 29.02 24.86
CA ASP A 54 39.38 29.79 23.84
C ASP A 54 38.81 31.22 23.81
N ASN A 55 39.02 31.95 22.71
CA ASN A 55 38.59 33.35 22.60
C ASN A 55 37.07 33.53 22.43
N THR A 56 36.33 32.49 22.01
CA THR A 56 34.89 32.57 21.73
C THR A 56 34.07 31.61 22.59
N THR A 57 34.69 30.64 23.27
CA THR A 57 33.99 29.63 24.04
C THR A 57 34.31 29.68 25.52
N VAL A 58 33.26 29.54 26.33
CA VAL A 58 33.31 29.64 27.79
C VAL A 58 32.76 28.37 28.44
N ALA A 59 33.45 27.86 29.45
CA ALA A 59 33.00 26.80 30.33
C ALA A 59 32.39 27.39 31.61
N ILE A 60 31.22 26.92 32.01
CA ILE A 60 30.56 27.33 33.26
C ILE A 60 30.12 26.08 34.01
N LEU A 61 30.42 26.07 35.30
CA LEU A 61 29.98 25.03 36.22
C LEU A 61 28.49 25.21 36.54
N VAL A 62 27.70 24.19 36.22
CA VAL A 62 26.27 24.09 36.51
C VAL A 62 26.05 22.98 37.53
N TYR A 63 25.16 23.21 38.50
CA TYR A 63 24.89 22.26 39.58
C TYR A 63 23.41 22.28 39.97
N SER A 64 22.89 21.17 40.51
CA SER A 64 21.51 21.10 40.99
C SER A 64 21.36 21.86 42.33
N LEU A 65 20.30 22.67 42.46
CA LEU A 65 19.99 23.40 43.70
C LEU A 65 19.16 22.60 44.70
N ALA A 66 18.53 21.50 44.26
CA ALA A 66 17.64 20.70 45.08
C ALA A 66 18.38 19.77 46.07
N GLU A 67 19.69 19.59 45.90
CA GLU A 67 20.48 18.59 46.62
C GLU A 67 21.83 19.14 47.11
N TYR A 68 21.86 19.76 48.29
CA TYR A 68 23.10 20.07 49.03
C TYR A 68 23.21 19.09 50.21
N PRO A 69 24.34 18.39 50.50
CA PRO A 69 25.55 18.15 49.71
C PRO A 69 25.53 16.73 49.08
N GLY A 70 25.41 16.69 47.75
CA GLY A 70 25.46 15.46 46.94
C GLY A 70 25.11 15.69 45.46
N SER A 71 25.11 16.96 45.02
CA SER A 71 24.58 17.42 43.74
C SER A 71 25.35 16.87 42.54
N SER A 72 24.62 16.30 41.57
CA SER A 72 25.13 16.15 40.20
C SER A 72 25.62 17.50 39.67
N SER A 73 26.88 17.57 39.23
CA SER A 73 27.47 18.76 38.62
C SER A 73 27.86 18.48 37.17
N THR A 74 27.70 19.47 36.31
CA THR A 74 28.12 19.41 34.91
C THR A 74 28.85 20.69 34.53
N VAL A 75 29.82 20.56 33.64
CA VAL A 75 30.47 21.70 32.98
C VAL A 75 29.78 21.89 31.66
N HIS A 76 29.08 23.00 31.49
CA HIS A 76 28.45 23.36 30.22
C HIS A 76 29.38 24.31 29.48
N VAL A 77 29.40 24.23 28.15
CA VAL A 77 30.22 25.09 27.30
C VAL A 77 29.33 25.88 26.37
N TRP A 78 29.54 27.18 26.26
CA TRP A 78 28.79 28.09 25.38
C TRP A 78 29.71 28.80 24.42
N ASP A 79 29.15 29.16 23.27
CA ASP A 79 29.75 30.08 22.31
C ASP A 79 29.22 31.48 22.60
N ILE A 80 30.11 32.44 22.82
CA ILE A 80 29.75 33.82 23.12
C ILE A 80 29.14 34.58 21.95
N GLU A 81 29.36 34.11 20.73
CA GLU A 81 28.82 34.70 19.50
C GLU A 81 27.43 34.15 19.16
N SER A 82 27.02 33.06 19.81
CA SER A 82 25.70 32.45 19.66
C SER A 82 24.65 33.12 20.55
N SER A 83 23.36 32.84 20.31
CA SER A 83 22.24 33.43 21.07
C SER A 83 22.18 33.06 22.56
N PHE A 84 23.18 32.36 23.12
CA PHE A 84 23.25 31.89 24.51
C PHE A 84 22.03 31.09 24.99
N THR A 85 21.20 30.60 24.07
CA THR A 85 19.96 29.87 24.37
C THR A 85 20.20 28.39 24.64
N THR A 86 21.30 27.81 24.16
CA THR A 86 21.66 26.40 24.36
C THR A 86 23.18 26.26 24.50
N PRO A 87 23.69 25.42 25.43
CA PRO A 87 25.12 25.10 25.46
C PRO A 87 25.52 24.32 24.19
N ILE A 88 26.76 24.48 23.75
CA ILE A 88 27.37 23.71 22.65
C ILE A 88 27.45 22.23 23.04
N PHE A 89 27.90 21.96 24.27
CA PHE A 89 27.95 20.63 24.86
C PHE A 89 28.08 20.72 26.39
N ALA A 90 27.95 19.57 27.06
CA ALA A 90 28.21 19.42 28.48
C ALA A 90 29.21 18.29 28.77
N PHE A 91 29.95 18.41 29.87
CA PHE A 91 30.85 17.40 30.42
C PHE A 91 30.42 17.05 31.86
N PRO A 92 30.44 15.78 32.28
CA PRO A 92 30.76 14.59 31.48
C PRO A 92 29.67 14.31 30.43
N ASN A 93 30.04 13.61 29.37
CA ASN A 93 29.11 13.12 28.34
C ASN A 93 29.44 11.66 27.99
N ASN A 94 28.71 11.10 27.03
CA ASN A 94 28.82 9.71 26.63
C ASN A 94 30.16 9.35 25.95
N GLN A 95 30.82 10.31 25.29
CA GLN A 95 32.17 10.15 24.76
C GLN A 95 33.24 10.43 25.82
N GLN A 96 32.99 11.42 26.69
CA GLN A 96 33.89 11.88 27.74
C GLN A 96 33.33 11.46 29.10
N SER A 97 33.15 10.15 29.26
CA SER A 97 32.54 9.59 30.46
C SER A 97 33.53 9.57 31.63
N PHE A 98 33.02 9.85 32.82
CA PHE A 98 33.79 9.81 34.04
C PHE A 98 33.08 8.89 35.03
N ALA A 99 33.76 7.79 35.39
CA ALA A 99 33.38 6.97 36.53
C ALA A 99 34.27 7.39 37.71
N SER A 100 33.68 8.01 38.75
CA SER A 100 34.42 8.29 39.98
C SER A 100 34.98 6.98 40.52
N THR A 101 36.25 6.98 40.92
CA THR A 101 36.89 5.80 41.49
C THR A 101 36.46 5.53 42.94
N SER A 102 35.66 6.43 43.50
CA SER A 102 35.12 6.32 44.86
C SER A 102 34.04 5.23 44.94
N TYR A 103 34.18 4.30 45.88
CA TYR A 103 33.28 3.17 46.17
C TYR A 103 31.83 3.55 46.57
N VAL A 104 31.46 4.82 46.43
CA VAL A 104 30.13 5.34 46.76
C VAL A 104 29.52 5.85 45.46
N SER A 105 28.38 5.26 45.08
CA SER A 105 27.55 5.61 43.93
C SER A 105 26.89 6.99 44.10
N VAL A 106 27.71 8.04 44.17
CA VAL A 106 27.26 9.44 44.18
C VAL A 106 27.66 10.07 42.85
N SER A 107 26.74 10.81 42.23
CA SER A 107 27.03 11.55 41.01
C SER A 107 28.20 12.51 41.23
N PRO A 108 29.09 12.69 40.24
CA PRO A 108 30.26 13.53 40.41
C PRO A 108 29.82 14.96 40.73
N SER A 109 30.38 15.51 41.80
CA SER A 109 30.19 16.92 42.13
C SER A 109 31.48 17.68 41.87
N PHE A 110 31.39 18.78 41.11
CA PHE A 110 32.55 19.56 40.67
C PHE A 110 32.66 20.84 41.50
N LEU A 111 33.89 21.16 41.88
CA LEU A 111 34.20 22.31 42.72
C LEU A 111 34.66 23.51 41.91
N MET A 112 35.58 23.28 40.95
CA MET A 112 36.26 24.33 40.21
C MET A 112 36.60 23.87 38.79
N ILE A 113 36.60 24.81 37.87
CA ILE A 113 37.07 24.66 36.49
C ILE A 113 38.19 25.67 36.26
N SER A 114 39.23 25.26 35.57
CA SER A 114 40.28 26.12 35.03
C SER A 114 40.60 25.67 33.61
N SER A 115 41.17 26.55 32.80
CA SER A 115 41.59 26.23 31.43
C SER A 115 42.97 26.78 31.13
N TRP A 116 43.63 26.21 30.14
CA TRP A 116 44.89 26.73 29.57
C TRP A 116 45.06 26.18 28.16
N SER A 117 45.41 27.04 27.19
CA SER A 117 45.70 26.61 25.80
C SER A 117 44.65 25.64 25.23
N SER A 118 43.36 25.95 25.42
CA SER A 118 42.22 25.10 25.00
C SER A 118 42.12 23.72 25.66
N ASN A 119 42.83 23.49 26.75
CA ASN A 119 42.63 22.38 27.69
C ASN A 119 41.76 22.83 28.86
N MET A 120 41.14 21.87 29.55
CA MET A 120 40.29 22.12 30.71
C MET A 120 40.69 21.23 31.88
N ILE A 121 40.83 21.80 33.07
CA ILE A 121 40.96 21.10 34.35
C ILE A 121 39.64 21.23 35.09
N VAL A 122 39.14 20.12 35.60
CA VAL A 122 37.99 20.07 36.51
C VAL A 122 38.43 19.44 37.82
N LEU A 123 38.23 20.15 38.92
CA LEU A 123 38.45 19.62 40.28
C LEU A 123 37.13 19.06 40.81
N ALA A 124 37.10 17.77 41.10
CA ALA A 124 35.96 17.10 41.71
C ALA A 124 35.99 17.20 43.24
N SER A 125 34.84 17.02 43.88
CA SER A 125 34.66 17.14 45.32
C SER A 125 35.34 16.03 46.13
N ASP A 126 35.57 14.89 45.51
CA ASP A 126 36.31 13.75 46.06
C ASP A 126 37.83 13.97 46.02
N GLY A 127 38.29 15.11 45.47
CA GLY A 127 39.70 15.45 45.34
C GLY A 127 40.34 14.96 44.06
N GLU A 128 39.59 14.30 43.17
CA GLU A 128 40.08 13.91 41.86
C GLU A 128 40.24 15.13 40.94
N ILE A 129 41.33 15.14 40.16
CA ILE A 129 41.64 16.17 39.17
C ILE A 129 41.43 15.58 37.78
N LEU A 130 40.47 16.11 37.03
CA LEU A 130 40.19 15.71 35.66
C LEU A 130 40.88 16.68 34.72
N ILE A 131 41.82 16.19 33.92
CA ILE A 131 42.52 16.95 32.88
C ILE A 131 41.95 16.53 31.53
N ILE A 132 41.23 17.44 30.88
CA ILE A 132 40.68 17.25 29.55
C ILE A 132 41.56 18.00 28.57
N LEU A 133 42.40 17.26 27.85
CA LEU A 133 43.32 17.85 26.88
C LEU A 133 42.55 18.35 25.65
N SER A 134 43.09 19.35 24.97
CA SER A 134 42.65 19.75 23.65
C SER A 134 43.02 18.65 22.66
N SER A 135 42.06 18.22 21.86
CA SER A 135 42.30 17.26 20.79
C SER A 135 42.25 17.96 19.43
N PRO A 136 43.05 17.52 18.44
CA PRO A 136 43.01 18.06 17.09
C PRO A 136 41.69 17.75 16.37
N PRO A 137 41.38 18.42 15.24
CA PRO A 137 40.24 18.06 14.40
C PRO A 137 40.23 16.57 14.04
N GLY A 138 39.04 15.96 14.03
CA GLY A 138 38.86 14.51 13.86
C GLY A 138 39.07 13.65 15.11
N TYR A 139 39.46 14.24 16.25
CA TYR A 139 39.69 13.56 17.52
C TYR A 139 38.94 14.26 18.66
N TYR A 140 38.51 13.53 19.69
CA TYR A 140 37.96 14.06 20.95
C TYR A 140 38.76 13.52 22.15
N SER A 141 38.65 14.15 23.31
CA SER A 141 39.39 13.70 24.50
C SER A 141 38.55 12.75 25.33
N GLY A 142 38.78 11.44 25.18
CA GLY A 142 37.91 10.38 25.69
C GLY A 142 38.58 9.33 26.57
N SER A 143 39.77 8.87 26.20
CA SER A 143 40.46 7.81 26.96
C SER A 143 41.08 8.39 28.24
N ASN A 144 40.54 8.00 29.38
CA ASN A 144 41.07 8.40 30.69
C ASN A 144 42.27 7.53 31.09
N ILE A 145 43.41 8.18 31.35
CA ILE A 145 44.57 7.58 31.99
C ILE A 145 44.63 8.10 33.42
N SER A 146 44.45 7.21 34.40
CA SER A 146 44.62 7.57 35.80
C SER A 146 46.10 7.58 36.17
N LEU A 147 46.61 8.76 36.50
CA LEU A 147 47.93 9.00 37.06
C LEU A 147 47.79 9.14 38.58
N LEU A 148 48.58 8.36 39.32
CA LEU A 148 48.65 8.41 40.79
C LEU A 148 47.31 8.14 41.52
N GLY A 149 46.28 7.64 40.82
CA GLY A 149 44.96 7.35 41.39
C GLY A 149 44.11 8.57 41.74
N ILE A 150 44.60 9.79 41.45
CA ILE A 150 43.92 11.06 41.78
C ILE A 150 43.87 12.04 40.60
N VAL A 151 44.67 11.82 39.56
CA VAL A 151 44.66 12.65 38.34
C VAL A 151 44.19 11.79 37.17
N ASN A 152 43.09 12.18 36.54
CA ASN A 152 42.51 11.50 35.39
C ASN A 152 42.73 12.34 34.13
N VAL A 153 43.55 11.85 33.21
CA VAL A 153 43.90 12.57 31.97
C VAL A 153 43.13 12.00 30.80
N PHE A 154 42.22 12.79 30.23
CA PHE A 154 41.52 12.46 28.99
C PHE A 154 42.43 12.76 27.79
N SER A 155 42.75 11.72 27.04
CA SER A 155 43.64 11.75 25.89
C SER A 155 42.88 11.67 24.56
N PRO A 156 43.47 12.13 23.44
CA PRO A 156 42.80 12.14 22.14
C PRO A 156 42.45 10.74 21.62
N VAL A 157 41.19 10.56 21.26
CA VAL A 157 40.58 9.37 20.64
C VAL A 157 39.94 9.81 19.32
N ARG A 158 40.00 8.96 18.30
CA ARG A 158 39.39 9.25 16.98
C ARG A 158 37.88 9.36 17.11
N CYS A 159 37.28 10.31 16.38
CA CYS A 159 35.83 10.34 16.22
C CYS A 159 35.34 9.01 15.65
N SER A 160 34.28 8.45 16.24
CA SER A 160 33.63 7.25 15.72
C SER A 160 32.90 7.57 14.41
N ALA A 161 32.58 6.52 13.64
CA ALA A 161 31.72 6.69 12.47
C ALA A 161 30.37 7.33 12.86
N GLY A 162 29.78 8.08 11.94
CA GLY A 162 28.60 8.91 12.18
C GLY A 162 28.88 10.22 12.93
N THR A 163 30.14 10.49 13.34
CA THR A 163 30.51 11.74 14.02
C THR A 163 31.72 12.43 13.41
N PHE A 164 31.88 13.72 13.66
CA PHE A 164 32.96 14.54 13.13
C PHE A 164 33.39 15.59 14.16
N LYS A 165 34.57 16.18 13.95
CA LYS A 165 35.00 17.35 14.71
C LYS A 165 35.87 18.24 13.83
N ASN A 166 35.39 19.45 13.54
CA ASN A 166 36.05 20.37 12.59
C ASN A 166 37.12 21.27 13.23
N SER A 167 37.10 21.45 14.55
CA SER A 167 37.99 22.33 15.29
C SER A 167 38.83 21.58 16.34
N SER A 168 39.93 22.19 16.77
CA SER A 168 40.68 21.72 17.94
C SER A 168 40.03 22.22 19.23
N GLY A 169 40.09 21.44 20.31
CA GLY A 169 39.61 21.86 21.63
C GLY A 169 39.18 20.70 22.50
N VAL A 170 38.55 20.98 23.64
CA VAL A 170 38.02 19.96 24.57
C VAL A 170 36.67 19.36 24.15
N ALA A 171 36.05 19.90 23.10
CA ALA A 171 34.73 19.47 22.64
C ALA A 171 34.70 17.98 22.22
N PRO A 172 33.56 17.29 22.41
CA PRO A 172 33.33 15.95 21.86
C PRO A 172 33.24 15.99 20.32
N CYS A 173 33.16 14.82 19.69
CA CYS A 173 32.77 14.74 18.29
C CYS A 173 31.27 14.97 18.16
N PHE A 174 30.90 15.87 17.26
CA PHE A 174 29.51 16.16 16.92
C PHE A 174 28.97 15.12 15.96
N VAL A 175 27.66 14.94 15.98
CA VAL A 175 27.02 13.92 15.17
C VAL A 175 26.73 14.48 13.78
N CYS A 176 26.94 13.67 12.74
CA CYS A 176 26.66 14.07 11.37
C CYS A 176 25.18 14.40 11.19
N PRO A 177 24.83 15.61 10.70
CA PRO A 177 23.44 16.01 10.50
C PRO A 177 22.71 15.09 9.50
N PRO A 178 21.36 15.08 9.49
CA PRO A 178 20.60 14.26 8.55
C PRO A 178 21.00 14.55 7.09
N GLY A 179 21.07 13.51 6.26
CA GLY A 179 21.53 13.62 4.88
C GLY A 179 23.06 13.67 4.71
N SER A 180 23.83 13.54 5.79
CA SER A 180 25.29 13.45 5.75
C SER A 180 25.78 12.21 6.50
N LYS A 181 26.99 11.74 6.18
CA LYS A 181 27.58 10.51 6.71
C LYS A 181 29.07 10.66 7.01
N ASN A 182 29.57 9.76 7.85
CA ASN A 182 31.00 9.56 8.05
C ASN A 182 31.32 8.09 8.40
N LEU A 183 32.35 7.52 7.78
CA LEU A 183 32.83 6.16 8.02
C LEU A 183 33.75 6.00 9.24
N GLY A 184 34.19 7.10 9.86
CA GLY A 184 35.00 7.06 11.11
C GLY A 184 36.50 7.27 10.93
N ASP A 185 36.94 7.82 9.79
CA ASP A 185 38.37 8.04 9.48
C ASP A 185 38.91 9.39 10.00
N SER A 186 38.76 9.66 11.31
CA SER A 186 39.15 10.94 11.93
C SER A 186 38.53 12.16 11.21
N ALA A 187 37.24 12.09 10.92
CA ALA A 187 36.60 13.05 10.04
C ALA A 187 36.49 14.45 10.64
N ILE A 188 36.90 15.41 9.84
CA ILE A 188 36.83 16.85 10.14
C ILE A 188 35.47 17.40 9.71
N GLU A 189 34.81 16.76 8.74
CA GLU A 189 33.50 17.13 8.20
C GLU A 189 32.70 15.88 7.82
N CYS A 190 31.38 16.02 7.64
CA CYS A 190 30.53 14.94 7.16
C CYS A 190 30.33 15.06 5.65
N ALA A 191 30.45 13.94 4.94
CA ALA A 191 30.18 13.88 3.51
C ALA A 191 28.67 13.82 3.26
N TRP A 192 28.20 14.47 2.20
CA TRP A 192 26.79 14.37 1.80
C TRP A 192 26.44 12.98 1.30
N CYS A 193 25.26 12.50 1.69
CA CYS A 193 24.69 11.26 1.20
C CYS A 193 24.13 11.40 -0.22
N GLN A 194 23.94 10.27 -0.89
CA GLN A 194 23.24 10.25 -2.18
C GLN A 194 21.75 10.57 -2.01
N THR A 195 21.11 11.16 -3.03
CA THR A 195 19.69 11.53 -2.95
C THR A 195 18.74 10.33 -2.84
N ALA A 196 19.17 9.15 -3.30
CA ALA A 196 18.43 7.90 -3.24
C ALA A 196 18.85 6.98 -2.08
N SER A 197 19.62 7.49 -1.11
CA SER A 197 20.01 6.74 0.09
C SER A 197 19.27 7.23 1.34
N PHE A 198 19.09 6.30 2.26
CA PHE A 198 18.65 6.54 3.62
C PHE A 198 19.84 6.96 4.49
N CYS A 199 19.83 8.22 4.92
CA CYS A 199 20.84 8.81 5.80
C CYS A 199 20.22 9.63 6.94
N PRO A 200 19.83 8.97 8.05
CA PRO A 200 19.37 9.65 9.25
C PRO A 200 20.51 10.37 9.98
N LEU A 201 20.18 11.04 11.08
CA LEU A 201 21.17 11.65 11.97
C LEU A 201 22.21 10.62 12.43
N GLY A 202 23.51 10.95 12.30
CA GLY A 202 24.61 10.07 12.71
C GLY A 202 24.87 8.90 11.77
N SER A 203 24.56 9.05 10.48
CA SER A 203 24.77 7.99 9.49
C SER A 203 26.23 7.59 9.36
N VAL A 204 26.46 6.28 9.38
CA VAL A 204 27.78 5.67 9.15
C VAL A 204 28.04 5.59 7.65
N ASN A 205 27.04 5.13 6.88
CA ASN A 205 27.15 4.98 5.44
C ASN A 205 25.82 5.27 4.73
N ASP A 206 25.88 5.39 3.40
CA ASP A 206 24.69 5.43 2.55
C ASP A 206 24.07 4.03 2.50
N VAL A 207 22.78 3.92 2.86
CA VAL A 207 21.99 2.70 2.68
C VAL A 207 20.96 2.94 1.58
N ASN A 208 20.93 2.14 0.52
CA ASN A 208 19.98 2.33 -0.57
C ASN A 208 18.53 2.05 -0.10
N TYR A 209 17.56 2.88 -0.47
CA TYR A 209 16.14 2.61 -0.13
C TYR A 209 15.64 1.25 -0.63
N SER A 210 16.19 0.74 -1.75
CA SER A 210 15.79 -0.57 -2.28
C SER A 210 16.11 -1.74 -1.35
N THR A 211 17.09 -1.60 -0.43
CA THR A 211 17.44 -2.66 0.52
C THR A 211 16.54 -2.65 1.76
N ILE A 212 15.81 -1.55 2.00
CA ILE A 212 14.94 -1.33 3.16
C ILE A 212 13.46 -1.19 2.77
N GLU A 213 13.08 -1.70 1.61
CA GLU A 213 11.69 -1.64 1.14
C GLU A 213 10.73 -2.35 2.09
N THR A 214 9.56 -1.73 2.24
CA THR A 214 8.40 -2.33 2.90
C THR A 214 7.74 -3.28 1.92
N ILE A 215 7.61 -4.54 2.32
CA ILE A 215 7.01 -5.62 1.53
C ILE A 215 5.73 -6.01 2.25
N SER A 216 4.60 -5.93 1.56
CA SER A 216 3.33 -6.47 2.04
C SER A 216 2.69 -7.30 0.95
N ASP A 217 2.51 -8.59 1.21
CA ASP A 217 1.78 -9.51 0.33
C ASP A 217 0.26 -9.43 0.52
N SER A 218 -0.24 -8.49 1.34
CA SER A 218 -1.68 -8.30 1.55
C SER A 218 -2.36 -7.78 0.28
N ARG A 219 -3.14 -8.62 -0.41
CA ARG A 219 -4.02 -8.21 -1.50
C ARG A 219 -5.43 -8.03 -0.98
N ALA A 220 -6.11 -6.98 -1.44
CA ALA A 220 -7.53 -6.82 -1.18
C ALA A 220 -8.31 -7.98 -1.82
N TYR A 221 -9.26 -8.55 -1.08
CA TYR A 221 -10.13 -9.57 -1.64
C TYR A 221 -11.09 -8.94 -2.66
N PRO A 222 -11.38 -9.61 -3.81
CA PRO A 222 -12.23 -9.04 -4.84
C PRO A 222 -13.65 -8.73 -4.35
N ASN A 223 -14.26 -7.70 -4.93
CA ASN A 223 -15.69 -7.42 -4.74
C ASN A 223 -16.53 -8.31 -5.65
N SER A 224 -17.74 -8.67 -5.19
CA SER A 224 -18.74 -9.28 -6.06
C SER A 224 -19.06 -8.38 -7.26
N PRO A 225 -19.37 -8.96 -8.43
CA PRO A 225 -19.90 -8.20 -9.56
C PRO A 225 -21.24 -7.54 -9.21
N GLU A 226 -21.59 -6.48 -9.94
CA GLU A 226 -22.79 -5.66 -9.65
C GLU A 226 -24.10 -6.48 -9.67
N SER A 227 -24.19 -7.47 -10.56
CA SER A 227 -25.28 -8.44 -10.57
C SER A 227 -24.78 -9.82 -10.13
N THR A 228 -25.53 -10.45 -9.22
CA THR A 228 -25.30 -11.82 -8.75
C THR A 228 -26.47 -12.75 -9.11
N ILE A 229 -27.36 -12.31 -10.00
CA ILE A 229 -28.50 -13.08 -10.50
C ILE A 229 -28.21 -13.48 -11.95
N PHE A 230 -28.13 -14.78 -12.20
CA PHE A 230 -27.76 -15.30 -13.52
C PHE A 230 -28.69 -14.83 -14.64
N ASP A 231 -30.00 -14.79 -14.39
CA ASP A 231 -30.99 -14.37 -15.39
C ASP A 231 -30.77 -12.92 -15.84
N ASP A 232 -30.44 -12.02 -14.91
CA ASP A 232 -30.14 -10.63 -15.24
C ASP A 232 -28.85 -10.52 -16.06
N ILE A 233 -27.81 -11.28 -15.69
CA ILE A 233 -26.55 -11.35 -16.43
C ILE A 233 -26.78 -11.89 -17.84
N LEU A 234 -27.60 -12.94 -17.97
CA LEU A 234 -27.97 -13.54 -19.25
C LEU A 234 -28.73 -12.54 -20.11
N ILE A 235 -29.81 -11.93 -19.59
CA ILE A 235 -30.62 -10.94 -20.31
C ILE A 235 -29.77 -9.73 -20.73
N GLN A 236 -28.95 -9.19 -19.82
CA GLN A 236 -28.08 -8.07 -20.14
C GLN A 236 -27.14 -8.43 -21.28
N ASN A 237 -26.48 -9.59 -21.26
CA ASN A 237 -25.58 -10.01 -22.34
C ASN A 237 -26.31 -10.37 -23.65
N MET A 238 -27.55 -10.87 -23.58
CA MET A 238 -28.34 -11.21 -24.77
C MET A 238 -28.88 -9.97 -25.49
N PHE A 239 -29.24 -8.90 -24.76
CA PHE A 239 -29.97 -7.75 -25.29
C PHE A 239 -29.21 -6.42 -25.30
N THR A 240 -28.01 -6.34 -24.71
CA THR A 240 -27.18 -5.13 -24.82
C THR A 240 -26.30 -5.15 -26.09
N ILE A 241 -26.20 -3.99 -26.74
CA ILE A 241 -25.26 -3.74 -27.83
C ILE A 241 -24.27 -2.68 -27.34
N GLY A 242 -23.02 -3.08 -27.14
CA GLY A 242 -21.94 -2.15 -26.81
C GLY A 242 -21.50 -1.33 -28.01
N SER A 243 -20.75 -0.25 -27.76
CA SER A 243 -20.26 0.68 -28.78
C SER A 243 -18.97 0.22 -29.48
N THR A 244 -18.30 -0.81 -28.98
CA THR A 244 -17.05 -1.33 -29.55
C THR A 244 -17.31 -2.38 -30.64
N SER A 245 -16.38 -2.53 -31.59
CA SER A 245 -16.51 -3.50 -32.69
C SER A 245 -16.61 -4.94 -32.18
N HIS A 246 -15.84 -5.30 -31.15
CA HIS A 246 -15.92 -6.60 -30.48
C HIS A 246 -17.32 -6.82 -29.87
N CYS A 247 -17.85 -5.84 -29.17
CA CYS A 247 -19.19 -5.90 -28.58
C CYS A 247 -20.30 -6.13 -29.60
N ILE A 248 -20.22 -5.49 -30.77
CA ILE A 248 -21.22 -5.65 -31.83
C ILE A 248 -21.21 -7.07 -32.38
N VAL A 249 -20.02 -7.64 -32.60
CA VAL A 249 -19.86 -8.99 -33.18
C VAL A 249 -20.28 -10.09 -32.20
N VAL A 250 -20.01 -9.89 -30.91
CA VAL A 250 -20.33 -10.86 -29.86
C VAL A 250 -21.81 -10.78 -29.43
N SER A 251 -22.47 -9.64 -29.66
CA SER A 251 -23.88 -9.45 -29.28
C SER A 251 -24.84 -10.37 -30.06
N PRO A 252 -25.64 -11.21 -29.37
CA PRO A 252 -26.66 -12.04 -30.02
C PRO A 252 -27.74 -11.22 -30.71
N LEU A 253 -28.06 -10.02 -30.20
CA LEU A 253 -29.05 -9.14 -30.79
C LEU A 253 -28.63 -8.66 -32.20
N PHE A 254 -27.34 -8.45 -32.42
CA PHE A 254 -26.82 -8.14 -33.75
C PHE A 254 -27.12 -9.28 -34.74
N TRP A 255 -26.78 -10.53 -34.41
CA TRP A 255 -27.04 -11.69 -35.28
C TRP A 255 -28.52 -11.94 -35.52
N THR A 256 -29.36 -11.75 -34.51
CA THR A 256 -30.82 -11.85 -34.70
C THR A 256 -31.35 -10.75 -35.62
N SER A 257 -30.84 -9.53 -35.51
CA SER A 257 -31.21 -8.44 -36.44
C SER A 257 -30.81 -8.75 -37.88
N VAL A 258 -29.64 -9.37 -38.10
CA VAL A 258 -29.20 -9.85 -39.42
C VAL A 258 -30.15 -10.91 -39.96
N ILE A 259 -30.60 -11.84 -39.11
CA ILE A 259 -31.57 -12.88 -39.50
C ILE A 259 -32.95 -12.27 -39.78
N ILE A 260 -33.39 -11.27 -39.01
CA ILE A 260 -34.64 -10.54 -39.27
C ILE A 260 -34.54 -9.75 -40.59
N LEU A 261 -33.39 -9.15 -40.88
CA LEU A 261 -33.17 -8.47 -42.17
C LEU A 261 -33.24 -9.48 -43.33
N PHE A 262 -32.59 -10.64 -43.17
CA PHE A 262 -32.68 -11.73 -44.12
C PHE A 262 -34.13 -12.24 -44.27
N ALA A 263 -34.87 -12.32 -43.16
CA ALA A 263 -36.29 -12.67 -43.15
C ALA A 263 -37.12 -11.71 -43.99
N ILE A 264 -36.94 -10.40 -43.79
CA ILE A 264 -37.61 -9.36 -44.56
C ILE A 264 -37.23 -9.47 -46.05
N LEU A 265 -35.96 -9.71 -46.36
CA LEU A 265 -35.50 -9.90 -47.73
C LEU A 265 -36.17 -11.11 -48.39
N VAL A 266 -36.29 -12.23 -47.68
CA VAL A 266 -37.05 -13.41 -48.13
C VAL A 266 -38.52 -13.07 -48.35
N LEU A 267 -39.15 -12.29 -47.47
CA LEU A 267 -40.54 -11.83 -47.65
C LEU A 267 -40.69 -10.97 -48.92
N VAL A 268 -39.76 -10.05 -49.18
CA VAL A 268 -39.76 -9.20 -50.39
C VAL A 268 -39.57 -10.05 -51.64
N VAL A 269 -38.60 -10.97 -51.67
CA VAL A 269 -38.39 -11.92 -52.77
C VAL A 269 -39.66 -12.74 -53.02
N MET A 270 -40.33 -13.19 -51.96
CA MET A 270 -41.58 -13.95 -52.05
C MET A 270 -42.76 -13.12 -52.56
N ALA A 271 -42.80 -11.82 -52.25
CA ALA A 271 -43.78 -10.88 -52.81
C ALA A 271 -43.52 -10.61 -54.30
N ILE A 272 -42.26 -10.42 -54.70
CA ILE A 272 -41.85 -10.26 -56.11
C ILE A 272 -42.20 -11.54 -56.90
N LEU A 273 -41.86 -12.72 -56.39
CA LEU A 273 -42.20 -14.01 -57.02
C LEU A 273 -43.71 -14.27 -57.08
N LYS A 274 -44.55 -13.56 -56.29
CA LYS A 274 -46.01 -13.61 -56.41
C LYS A 274 -46.53 -12.81 -57.60
N LEU A 275 -45.79 -11.78 -58.04
CA LEU A 275 -46.15 -10.92 -59.18
C LEU A 275 -45.77 -11.52 -60.54
N PHE A 276 -44.81 -12.45 -60.59
CA PHE A 276 -44.37 -13.11 -61.83
C PHE A 276 -44.90 -14.55 -61.93
N PRO A 277 -45.84 -14.85 -62.85
CA PRO A 277 -46.44 -16.18 -62.97
C PRO A 277 -45.45 -17.29 -63.39
N ASP A 278 -44.40 -16.96 -64.12
CA ASP A 278 -43.42 -17.93 -64.67
C ASP A 278 -42.46 -18.54 -63.62
N LYS A 279 -42.42 -18.02 -62.39
CA LYS A 279 -41.53 -18.52 -61.31
C LYS A 279 -42.27 -19.27 -60.18
N LYS A 280 -43.48 -19.76 -60.44
CA LYS A 280 -44.35 -20.44 -59.46
C LYS A 280 -43.68 -21.64 -58.77
N ASN A 281 -42.83 -22.40 -59.46
CA ASN A 281 -42.14 -23.56 -58.90
C ASN A 281 -41.12 -23.20 -57.80
N HIS A 282 -40.34 -22.13 -57.99
CA HIS A 282 -39.38 -21.66 -56.99
C HIS A 282 -40.08 -21.18 -55.71
N ARG A 283 -41.24 -20.53 -55.85
CA ARG A 283 -42.07 -20.09 -54.72
C ARG A 283 -42.63 -21.25 -53.92
N ILE A 284 -43.04 -22.34 -54.57
CA ILE A 284 -43.55 -23.55 -53.89
C ILE A 284 -42.42 -24.25 -53.13
N PHE A 285 -41.23 -24.32 -53.72
CA PHE A 285 -40.04 -24.89 -53.08
C PHE A 285 -39.64 -24.13 -51.82
N ILE A 286 -39.52 -22.80 -51.90
CA ILE A 286 -39.19 -21.94 -50.75
C ILE A 286 -40.24 -22.07 -49.63
N LYS A 287 -41.54 -22.10 -49.98
CA LYS A 287 -42.60 -22.35 -48.98
C LYS A 287 -42.46 -23.69 -48.28
N LYS A 288 -42.10 -24.76 -49.01
CA LYS A 288 -41.97 -26.10 -48.45
C LYS A 288 -40.88 -26.15 -47.39
N ILE A 289 -39.73 -25.50 -47.64
CA ILE A 289 -38.60 -25.44 -46.70
C ILE A 289 -39.01 -24.68 -45.44
N PHE A 290 -39.51 -23.45 -45.56
CA PHE A 290 -39.84 -22.66 -44.36
C PHE A 290 -41.05 -23.18 -43.59
N LYS A 291 -41.97 -23.89 -44.25
CA LYS A 291 -43.09 -24.57 -43.56
C LYS A 291 -42.60 -25.72 -42.66
N GLN A 292 -41.46 -26.34 -42.97
CA GLN A 292 -40.85 -27.38 -42.13
C GLN A 292 -40.06 -26.83 -40.94
N LEU A 293 -39.71 -25.54 -40.97
CA LEU A 293 -38.93 -24.87 -39.91
C LEU A 293 -39.80 -24.09 -38.93
N ASP A 294 -41.13 -24.13 -39.09
CA ASP A 294 -42.08 -23.39 -38.26
C ASP A 294 -42.34 -24.08 -36.92
N LEU A 295 -41.62 -23.61 -35.90
CA LEU A 295 -41.74 -24.06 -34.51
C LEU A 295 -42.93 -23.40 -33.78
N VAL A 296 -43.42 -22.25 -34.26
CA VAL A 296 -44.42 -21.43 -33.55
C VAL A 296 -45.84 -21.71 -34.04
N GLY A 297 -46.01 -21.96 -35.35
CA GLY A 297 -47.32 -22.20 -35.98
C GLY A 297 -47.59 -23.65 -36.37
N GLU A 298 -46.79 -24.60 -35.88
CA GLU A 298 -46.86 -26.04 -36.22
C GLU A 298 -46.88 -26.31 -37.74
N GLY A 299 -46.26 -25.43 -38.52
CA GLY A 299 -46.24 -25.54 -39.96
C GLY A 299 -47.49 -25.03 -40.67
N GLU A 300 -48.43 -24.34 -40.03
CA GLU A 300 -49.56 -23.73 -40.74
C GLU A 300 -49.10 -22.62 -41.70
N LEU A 301 -48.05 -21.87 -41.34
CA LEU A 301 -47.62 -20.67 -42.06
C LEU A 301 -46.10 -20.67 -42.30
N TRP A 302 -45.70 -20.61 -43.58
CA TRP A 302 -44.28 -20.51 -43.96
C TRP A 302 -43.56 -19.27 -43.39
N ILE A 303 -44.28 -18.26 -42.91
CA ILE A 303 -43.73 -17.06 -42.28
C ILE A 303 -43.23 -17.37 -40.85
N GLY A 304 -43.90 -18.28 -40.14
CA GLY A 304 -43.51 -18.69 -38.79
C GLY A 304 -42.16 -19.38 -38.75
N GLY A 305 -41.80 -20.15 -39.79
CA GLY A 305 -40.48 -20.77 -39.91
C GLY A 305 -39.32 -19.80 -40.11
N VAL A 306 -39.59 -18.59 -40.61
CA VAL A 306 -38.55 -17.56 -40.72
C VAL A 306 -38.28 -16.91 -39.36
N ILE A 307 -39.32 -16.69 -38.56
CA ILE A 307 -39.22 -16.17 -37.18
C ILE A 307 -38.55 -17.21 -36.27
N SER A 308 -38.86 -18.49 -36.48
CA SER A 308 -38.29 -19.62 -35.74
C SER A 308 -36.75 -19.70 -35.87
N LEU A 309 -36.17 -19.28 -37.00
CA LEU A 309 -34.71 -19.18 -37.16
C LEU A 309 -34.08 -18.14 -36.22
N GLY A 310 -34.76 -17.02 -35.96
CA GLY A 310 -34.30 -16.02 -35.00
C GLY A 310 -34.28 -16.54 -33.57
N ILE A 311 -35.30 -17.33 -33.20
CA ILE A 311 -35.39 -18.00 -31.89
C ILE A 311 -34.26 -19.02 -31.74
N ILE A 312 -34.04 -19.87 -32.74
CA ILE A 312 -32.96 -20.89 -32.71
C ILE A 312 -31.61 -20.22 -32.46
N VAL A 313 -31.34 -19.08 -33.11
CA VAL A 313 -30.07 -18.36 -32.92
C VAL A 313 -29.96 -17.77 -31.52
N LEU A 314 -30.99 -17.10 -30.98
CA LEU A 314 -30.97 -16.61 -29.59
C LEU A 314 -30.71 -17.72 -28.59
N VAL A 315 -31.43 -18.84 -28.74
CA VAL A 315 -31.29 -19.99 -27.85
C VAL A 315 -29.88 -20.56 -27.97
N SER A 316 -29.36 -20.74 -29.18
CA SER A 316 -27.99 -21.24 -29.38
C SER A 316 -26.94 -20.35 -28.73
N PHE A 317 -27.09 -19.03 -28.84
CA PHE A 317 -26.21 -18.06 -28.17
C PHE A 317 -26.34 -18.11 -26.65
N ALA A 318 -27.55 -18.27 -26.10
CA ALA A 318 -27.75 -18.40 -24.65
C ALA A 318 -27.05 -19.65 -24.07
N TYR A 319 -27.17 -20.81 -24.73
CA TYR A 319 -26.46 -22.02 -24.34
C TYR A 319 -24.94 -21.90 -24.50
N TRP A 320 -24.46 -21.26 -25.57
CA TRP A 320 -23.03 -21.04 -25.78
C TRP A 320 -22.42 -20.08 -24.74
N PHE A 321 -23.11 -18.97 -24.46
CA PHE A 321 -22.75 -18.03 -23.40
C PHE A 321 -22.69 -18.75 -22.05
N SER A 322 -23.73 -19.50 -21.71
CA SER A 322 -23.84 -20.24 -20.45
C SER A 322 -22.72 -21.25 -20.25
N SER A 323 -22.38 -22.01 -21.29
CA SER A 323 -21.25 -22.95 -21.25
C SER A 323 -19.91 -22.23 -21.05
N SER A 324 -19.74 -21.07 -21.69
CA SER A 324 -18.51 -20.28 -21.56
C SER A 324 -18.42 -19.59 -20.19
N TYR A 325 -19.56 -19.16 -19.64
CA TYR A 325 -19.67 -18.55 -18.32
C TYR A 325 -19.32 -19.54 -17.20
N LEU A 326 -19.70 -20.81 -17.33
CA LEU A 326 -19.29 -21.86 -16.39
C LEU A 326 -17.77 -22.03 -16.28
N GLN A 327 -17.04 -21.79 -17.37
CA GLN A 327 -15.57 -21.88 -17.39
C GLN A 327 -14.89 -20.67 -16.74
N GLN A 328 -15.63 -19.63 -16.37
CA GLN A 328 -15.14 -18.43 -15.67
C GLN A 328 -15.14 -18.60 -14.14
N TYR A 329 -14.87 -19.82 -13.66
CA TYR A 329 -14.77 -20.18 -12.25
C TYR A 329 -13.80 -21.36 -12.06
N PRO A 330 -12.98 -21.36 -11.00
CA PRO A 330 -12.76 -20.29 -10.02
C PRO A 330 -11.82 -19.19 -10.57
N ILE A 331 -11.86 -18.00 -9.97
CA ILE A 331 -11.22 -16.78 -10.50
C ILE A 331 -9.70 -16.90 -10.60
N GLU A 332 -9.09 -17.71 -9.74
CA GLU A 332 -7.67 -17.98 -9.67
C GLU A 332 -7.15 -18.74 -10.91
N THR A 333 -8.04 -19.42 -11.64
CA THR A 333 -7.71 -20.21 -12.83
C THR A 333 -8.32 -19.66 -14.12
N SER A 334 -9.37 -18.85 -14.03
CA SER A 334 -10.05 -18.27 -15.20
C SER A 334 -9.36 -17.00 -15.71
N GLY A 335 -9.11 -16.92 -17.01
CA GLY A 335 -8.66 -15.70 -17.70
C GLY A 335 -9.80 -14.71 -17.97
N ASP A 336 -9.56 -13.71 -18.82
CA ASP A 336 -10.58 -12.73 -19.20
C ASP A 336 -11.70 -13.30 -20.10
N SER A 337 -12.91 -12.80 -19.92
CA SER A 337 -14.09 -13.25 -20.66
C SER A 337 -14.15 -12.66 -22.07
N ILE A 338 -13.71 -13.43 -23.06
CA ILE A 338 -13.71 -13.02 -24.48
C ILE A 338 -15.06 -13.17 -25.19
N PHE A 339 -16.00 -13.89 -24.58
CA PHE A 339 -17.32 -14.25 -25.13
C PHE A 339 -18.43 -13.27 -24.74
N ALA A 340 -18.10 -12.22 -23.97
CA ALA A 340 -19.02 -11.17 -23.53
C ALA A 340 -18.40 -9.79 -23.78
N CYS A 341 -19.24 -8.75 -23.82
CA CYS A 341 -18.78 -7.36 -23.93
C CYS A 341 -17.92 -6.93 -22.75
N ASP A 342 -18.32 -7.36 -21.55
CA ASP A 342 -17.57 -7.14 -20.32
C ASP A 342 -16.53 -8.26 -20.17
N THR A 343 -15.24 -7.89 -20.29
CA THR A 343 -14.11 -8.80 -20.16
C THR A 343 -13.78 -9.14 -18.70
N SER A 344 -14.36 -8.42 -17.75
CA SER A 344 -14.26 -8.67 -16.31
C SER A 344 -15.36 -9.59 -15.77
N LEU A 345 -16.30 -10.02 -16.63
CA LEU A 345 -17.38 -10.91 -16.25
C LEU A 345 -16.82 -12.25 -15.72
N ARG A 346 -17.25 -12.64 -14.52
CA ARG A 346 -16.87 -13.90 -13.88
C ARG A 346 -18.10 -14.60 -13.29
N ASN A 347 -18.03 -15.93 -13.19
CA ASN A 347 -19.04 -16.73 -12.49
C ASN A 347 -18.67 -16.89 -11.01
N ALA A 348 -18.30 -15.80 -10.34
CA ALA A 348 -17.84 -15.80 -8.96
C ALA A 348 -18.50 -14.69 -8.16
N LYS A 349 -19.04 -15.05 -7.00
CA LYS A 349 -19.58 -14.16 -5.98
C LYS A 349 -18.67 -14.23 -4.76
N PHE A 350 -18.35 -13.06 -4.22
CA PHE A 350 -17.44 -12.88 -3.11
C PHE A 350 -18.18 -12.32 -1.89
N SER A 351 -17.88 -12.86 -0.72
CA SER A 351 -18.33 -12.33 0.56
C SER A 351 -17.17 -12.36 1.54
N THR A 352 -17.03 -11.30 2.32
CA THR A 352 -16.01 -11.18 3.36
C THR A 352 -16.70 -10.93 4.69
N GLY A 353 -16.38 -11.76 5.68
CA GLY A 353 -16.91 -11.64 7.04
C GLY A 353 -15.79 -11.68 8.08
N LEU A 354 -16.00 -10.98 9.19
CA LEU A 354 -15.15 -11.08 10.37
C LEU A 354 -15.78 -12.07 11.35
N GLN A 355 -15.01 -13.05 11.79
CA GLN A 355 -15.49 -14.08 12.72
C GLN A 355 -14.56 -14.22 13.91
N LEU A 356 -15.11 -14.58 15.06
CA LEU A 356 -14.33 -14.75 16.29
C LEU A 356 -13.58 -16.09 16.28
N LEU A 357 -12.32 -16.08 16.69
CA LEU A 357 -11.52 -17.31 16.83
C LEU A 357 -12.07 -18.24 17.93
N SER A 358 -12.73 -17.68 18.94
CA SER A 358 -13.33 -18.45 20.05
C SER A 358 -14.53 -19.30 19.66
N LEU A 359 -15.14 -19.06 18.49
CA LEU A 359 -16.25 -19.87 18.00
C LEU A 359 -15.73 -21.20 17.44
N PRO A 360 -16.38 -22.34 17.77
CA PRO A 360 -15.98 -23.64 17.25
C PRO A 360 -16.00 -23.64 15.72
N LYS A 361 -14.95 -24.19 15.12
CA LYS A 361 -14.83 -24.33 13.66
C LYS A 361 -15.55 -25.59 13.20
N SER A 362 -16.02 -25.59 11.96
CA SER A 362 -16.54 -26.81 11.34
C SER A 362 -15.40 -27.82 11.15
N ASP A 363 -15.74 -29.11 11.10
CA ASP A 363 -14.77 -30.19 10.87
C ASP A 363 -14.03 -30.01 9.52
N GLU A 364 -14.66 -29.34 8.55
CA GLU A 364 -14.07 -29.02 7.25
C GLU A 364 -13.09 -27.83 7.32
N GLN A 365 -13.30 -26.87 8.22
CA GLN A 365 -12.43 -25.72 8.37
C GLN A 365 -11.25 -25.98 9.31
N GLN A 366 -11.42 -26.83 10.33
CA GLN A 366 -10.38 -27.07 11.33
C GLN A 366 -8.99 -27.43 10.75
N PRO A 367 -8.86 -28.20 9.66
CA PRO A 367 -7.55 -28.51 9.07
C PRO A 367 -6.76 -27.28 8.60
N ILE A 368 -7.39 -26.26 8.02
CA ILE A 368 -6.66 -25.06 7.57
C ILE A 368 -6.14 -24.25 8.76
N PHE A 369 -6.90 -24.18 9.85
CA PHE A 369 -6.44 -23.56 11.10
C PHE A 369 -5.24 -24.30 11.68
N ASN A 370 -5.30 -25.64 11.74
CA ASN A 370 -4.18 -26.45 12.22
C ASN A 370 -2.92 -26.24 11.36
N MET A 371 -3.06 -26.13 10.02
CA MET A 371 -1.93 -25.87 9.14
C MET A 371 -1.35 -24.46 9.35
N LEU A 372 -2.18 -23.44 9.58
CA LEU A 372 -1.73 -22.09 9.91
C LEU A 372 -1.01 -22.04 11.26
N ASP A 373 -1.54 -22.74 12.27
CA ASP A 373 -0.98 -22.82 13.63
C ASP A 373 0.34 -23.61 13.65
N GLN A 374 0.56 -24.52 12.70
CA GLN A 374 1.81 -25.28 12.54
C GLN A 374 2.87 -24.56 11.71
N GLN A 375 2.53 -23.43 11.07
CA GLN A 375 3.48 -22.71 10.21
C GLN A 375 4.58 -22.06 11.08
N GLU A 376 5.82 -22.51 10.89
CA GLU A 376 6.97 -21.92 11.61
C GLU A 376 7.29 -20.53 11.07
N PHE A 377 7.50 -19.57 11.97
CA PHE A 377 7.88 -18.21 11.61
C PHE A 377 9.36 -17.95 11.89
N THR A 378 9.99 -17.26 10.95
CA THR A 378 11.30 -16.63 11.14
C THR A 378 11.12 -15.12 11.15
N MET A 379 11.49 -14.49 12.26
CA MET A 379 11.57 -13.04 12.39
C MET A 379 13.00 -12.61 12.06
N SER A 380 13.15 -11.62 11.20
CA SER A 380 14.45 -10.98 10.96
C SER A 380 14.38 -9.49 11.20
N VAL A 381 15.40 -8.95 11.86
CA VAL A 381 15.52 -7.54 12.18
C VAL A 381 16.80 -7.00 11.55
N ASP A 382 16.66 -5.98 10.69
CA ASP A 382 17.77 -5.18 10.19
C ASP A 382 17.87 -3.90 11.00
N PHE A 383 18.94 -3.76 11.78
CA PHE A 383 19.32 -2.49 12.39
C PHE A 383 20.13 -1.70 11.35
N VAL A 384 19.59 -0.58 10.88
CA VAL A 384 20.11 0.19 9.75
C VAL A 384 20.88 1.41 10.27
N ASN A 385 21.98 1.73 9.59
CA ASN A 385 22.91 2.80 9.96
C ASN A 385 23.42 2.63 11.40
N THR A 386 24.10 1.51 11.66
CA THR A 386 24.70 1.16 12.94
C THR A 386 26.06 0.48 12.80
N LEU A 387 26.85 0.53 13.87
CA LEU A 387 28.13 -0.17 14.02
C LEU A 387 28.06 -1.38 14.95
N TYR A 388 26.88 -1.69 15.51
CA TYR A 388 26.71 -2.88 16.36
C TYR A 388 27.13 -4.15 15.63
N ARG A 389 27.81 -5.02 16.37
CA ARG A 389 28.25 -6.35 15.91
C ARG A 389 27.45 -7.46 16.57
N TYR A 390 27.68 -8.71 16.14
CA TYR A 390 27.01 -9.88 16.68
C TYR A 390 27.31 -10.10 18.15
N THR A 391 28.53 -9.75 18.56
CA THR A 391 28.98 -9.81 19.96
C THR A 391 28.21 -8.86 20.87
N ASP A 392 27.62 -7.84 20.28
CA ASP A 392 26.97 -6.75 20.99
C ASP A 392 25.46 -6.98 21.09
N THR A 393 24.95 -8.02 20.41
CA THR A 393 23.52 -8.29 20.27
C THR A 393 23.15 -9.57 21.01
N THR A 394 22.16 -9.48 21.89
CA THR A 394 21.52 -10.65 22.51
C THR A 394 20.03 -10.62 22.24
N VAL A 395 19.46 -11.78 21.94
CA VAL A 395 18.01 -11.93 21.69
C VAL A 395 17.43 -12.82 22.76
N GLN A 396 16.33 -12.37 23.35
CA GLN A 396 15.64 -13.09 24.40
C GLN A 396 14.13 -13.04 24.20
N GLN A 397 13.46 -14.08 24.67
CA GLN A 397 12.02 -14.15 24.81
C GLN A 397 11.65 -13.87 26.26
N ASN A 398 10.71 -12.95 26.48
CA ASN A 398 10.17 -12.64 27.79
C ASN A 398 8.85 -13.40 28.01
N ILE A 399 8.84 -14.40 28.89
CA ILE A 399 7.67 -15.22 29.24
C ILE A 399 7.28 -14.94 30.69
N GLY A 400 6.37 -14.01 30.91
CA GLY A 400 6.03 -13.54 32.27
C GLY A 400 7.26 -12.94 32.96
N SER A 401 7.72 -13.57 34.05
CA SER A 401 8.97 -13.19 34.75
C SER A 401 10.21 -13.94 34.25
N ASN A 402 10.07 -14.95 33.39
CA ASN A 402 11.17 -15.76 32.90
C ASN A 402 11.74 -15.19 31.60
N ILE A 403 13.06 -15.30 31.44
CA ILE A 403 13.79 -14.86 30.24
C ILE A 403 14.43 -16.10 29.62
N VAL A 404 14.14 -16.36 28.34
CA VAL A 404 14.73 -17.46 27.58
C VAL A 404 15.58 -16.86 26.46
N LEU A 405 16.87 -17.20 26.39
CA LEU A 405 17.73 -16.75 25.30
C LEU A 405 17.35 -17.48 24.00
N LEU A 406 17.16 -16.71 22.93
CA LEU A 406 16.90 -17.24 21.60
C LEU A 406 18.21 -17.24 20.80
N ASN A 407 18.49 -18.36 20.13
CA ASN A 407 19.64 -18.44 19.24
C ASN A 407 19.38 -17.67 17.95
N ILE A 408 20.32 -16.80 17.60
CA ILE A 408 20.33 -16.10 16.31
C ILE A 408 20.71 -17.12 15.23
N SER A 409 19.77 -17.40 14.32
CA SER A 409 19.93 -18.43 13.28
C SER A 409 20.81 -17.96 12.12
N ASN A 410 20.79 -16.67 11.82
CA ASN A 410 21.64 -16.06 10.81
C ASN A 410 22.01 -14.63 11.21
N TYR A 411 23.26 -14.29 10.98
CA TYR A 411 23.84 -12.99 11.28
C TYR A 411 24.68 -12.52 10.09
N ARG A 412 24.45 -11.30 9.62
CA ARG A 412 25.28 -10.69 8.58
C ARG A 412 25.38 -9.17 8.78
N ILE A 413 26.53 -8.64 8.39
CA ILE A 413 26.73 -7.19 8.25
C ILE A 413 26.65 -6.87 6.77
N GLN A 414 25.74 -5.98 6.40
CA GLN A 414 25.53 -5.53 5.03
C GLN A 414 25.94 -4.06 4.90
N ASP A 415 26.64 -3.74 3.81
CA ASP A 415 27.08 -2.38 3.45
C ASP A 415 27.87 -1.62 4.54
N ASN A 416 28.47 -2.36 5.49
CA ASN A 416 29.17 -1.86 6.68
C ASN A 416 28.35 -0.88 7.55
N ALA A 417 27.03 -0.90 7.41
CA ALA A 417 26.13 -0.01 8.14
C ALA A 417 24.81 -0.68 8.55
N THR A 418 24.54 -1.90 8.08
CA THR A 418 23.32 -2.63 8.42
C THR A 418 23.66 -3.94 9.12
N LEU A 419 23.10 -4.13 10.29
CA LEU A 419 23.19 -5.35 11.09
C LEU A 419 21.91 -6.16 10.90
N HIS A 420 22.01 -7.36 10.32
CA HIS A 420 20.89 -8.29 10.17
C HIS A 420 20.98 -9.41 11.22
N ALA A 421 19.89 -9.63 11.94
CA ALA A 421 19.74 -10.74 12.87
C ALA A 421 18.41 -11.47 12.61
N SER A 422 18.46 -12.79 12.45
CA SER A 422 17.28 -13.63 12.27
C SER A 422 17.10 -14.61 13.42
N VAL A 423 15.86 -14.83 13.85
CA VAL A 423 15.48 -15.78 14.89
C VAL A 423 14.24 -16.55 14.48
N VAL A 424 14.21 -17.84 14.81
CA VAL A 424 13.01 -18.68 14.65
C VAL A 424 12.12 -18.46 15.87
N LEU A 425 10.84 -18.18 15.63
CA LEU A 425 9.87 -17.96 16.69
C LEU A 425 9.26 -19.30 17.12
N PRO A 426 9.40 -19.72 18.39
CA PRO A 426 8.79 -20.97 18.86
C PRO A 426 7.25 -20.93 18.97
N PHE A 427 6.64 -19.75 18.97
CA PHE A 427 5.19 -19.54 19.10
C PHE A 427 4.76 -18.30 18.32
N HIS A 428 3.48 -18.24 17.93
CA HIS A 428 2.89 -17.08 17.25
C HIS A 428 2.54 -15.93 18.20
N GLN A 429 2.54 -16.17 19.52
CA GLN A 429 2.32 -15.15 20.55
C GLN A 429 3.50 -15.10 21.51
N MET A 430 4.25 -13.99 21.52
CA MET A 430 5.41 -13.81 22.40
C MET A 430 5.95 -12.38 22.42
N ASN A 431 6.76 -12.09 23.42
CA ASN A 431 7.55 -10.86 23.51
C ASN A 431 9.02 -11.17 23.20
N VAL A 432 9.51 -10.70 22.06
CA VAL A 432 10.91 -10.84 21.66
C VAL A 432 11.64 -9.54 21.94
N GLN A 433 12.77 -9.62 22.64
CA GLN A 433 13.59 -8.46 22.98
C GLN A 433 15.00 -8.61 22.41
N PHE A 434 15.39 -7.65 21.60
CA PHE A 434 16.75 -7.47 21.11
C PHE A 434 17.45 -6.47 22.02
N ASN A 435 18.54 -6.90 22.66
CA ASN A 435 19.39 -6.09 23.51
C ASN A 435 20.71 -5.85 22.80
N LEU A 436 20.94 -4.61 22.40
CA LEU A 436 22.19 -4.13 21.82
C LEU A 436 23.00 -3.44 22.92
N THR A 437 24.24 -3.86 23.15
CA THR A 437 25.11 -3.31 24.20
C THR A 437 26.41 -2.82 23.59
N GLY A 438 26.66 -1.53 23.68
CA GLY A 438 27.82 -0.89 23.07
C GLY A 438 27.54 0.58 22.79
N PRO A 439 28.58 1.41 22.59
CA PRO A 439 28.44 2.85 22.38
C PRO A 439 28.07 3.14 20.92
N TYR A 440 26.95 2.61 20.43
CA TYR A 440 26.52 2.79 19.04
C TYR A 440 25.03 3.15 18.97
N SER A 441 24.67 3.91 17.94
CA SER A 441 23.29 4.25 17.63
C SER A 441 22.71 3.39 16.52
N VAL A 442 21.39 3.37 16.43
CA VAL A 442 20.64 2.77 15.32
C VAL A 442 19.86 3.88 14.63
N GLY A 443 20.06 4.05 13.32
CA GLY A 443 19.36 5.06 12.53
C GLY A 443 17.92 4.67 12.16
N GLY A 444 17.66 3.39 11.96
CA GLY A 444 16.34 2.84 11.70
C GLY A 444 16.31 1.33 11.89
N VAL A 445 15.12 0.75 11.92
CA VAL A 445 14.94 -0.69 12.07
C VAL A 445 13.96 -1.23 11.03
N ARG A 446 14.36 -2.28 10.31
CA ARG A 446 13.46 -3.05 9.45
C ARG A 446 13.11 -4.34 10.15
N ILE A 447 11.83 -4.65 10.27
CA ILE A 447 11.37 -5.91 10.85
C ILE A 447 10.67 -6.69 9.76
N CYS A 448 11.10 -7.92 9.54
CA CYS A 448 10.46 -8.85 8.63
C CYS A 448 9.98 -10.10 9.36
N LEU A 449 8.88 -10.64 8.87
CA LEU A 449 8.32 -11.92 9.29
C LEU A 449 8.14 -12.79 8.04
N SER A 450 8.62 -14.03 8.13
CA SER A 450 8.56 -14.98 7.02
C SER A 450 8.11 -16.36 7.50
N GLY A 451 7.38 -17.08 6.65
CA GLY A 451 6.90 -18.43 6.93
C GLY A 451 6.70 -19.22 5.63
N PRO A 452 7.06 -20.51 5.58
CA PRO A 452 7.00 -21.33 4.36
C PRO A 452 5.56 -21.61 3.93
N SER A 453 5.30 -21.78 2.64
CA SER A 453 4.01 -22.30 2.17
C SER A 453 3.87 -23.78 2.47
N ALA A 454 2.63 -24.24 2.66
CA ALA A 454 2.29 -25.64 2.83
C ALA A 454 1.02 -25.96 2.06
N SER A 455 0.95 -27.12 1.41
CA SER A 455 -0.25 -27.53 0.69
C SER A 455 -0.55 -29.01 0.92
N ASN A 456 -1.84 -29.33 0.98
CA ASN A 456 -2.34 -30.69 1.12
C ASN A 456 -3.70 -30.77 0.44
N ASP A 457 -3.83 -31.57 -0.63
CA ASP A 457 -5.07 -31.80 -1.39
C ASP A 457 -5.97 -30.54 -1.55
N SER A 458 -6.94 -30.35 -0.64
CA SER A 458 -7.92 -29.25 -0.58
C SER A 458 -7.52 -28.01 0.23
N TYR A 459 -6.37 -28.02 0.89
CA TYR A 459 -5.92 -26.99 1.83
C TYR A 459 -4.57 -26.42 1.41
N THR A 460 -4.46 -25.09 1.38
CA THR A 460 -3.24 -24.40 0.99
C THR A 460 -2.94 -23.26 1.96
N VAL A 461 -1.81 -23.31 2.65
CA VAL A 461 -1.27 -22.17 3.41
C VAL A 461 -0.28 -21.43 2.53
N GLN A 462 -0.53 -20.15 2.31
CA GLN A 462 0.34 -19.31 1.50
C GLN A 462 1.62 -18.96 2.25
N GLN A 463 2.67 -18.67 1.49
CA GLN A 463 3.93 -18.18 2.06
C GLN A 463 3.67 -16.82 2.72
N LEU A 464 4.22 -16.62 3.92
CA LEU A 464 4.26 -15.32 4.56
C LEU A 464 5.60 -14.67 4.22
N ASN A 465 5.57 -13.47 3.65
CA ASN A 465 6.74 -12.63 3.46
C ASN A 465 6.35 -11.17 3.65
N PHE A 466 6.63 -10.64 4.83
CA PHE A 466 6.29 -9.27 5.18
C PHE A 466 7.50 -8.57 5.76
N CYS A 467 7.73 -7.32 5.36
CA CYS A 467 8.78 -6.47 5.90
C CYS A 467 8.25 -5.05 6.08
N GLN A 468 8.56 -4.40 7.19
CA GLN A 468 8.28 -2.98 7.39
C GLN A 468 9.47 -2.26 7.98
N PHE A 469 9.76 -1.07 7.45
CA PHE A 469 10.85 -0.22 7.90
C PHE A 469 10.33 0.91 8.79
N PHE A 470 10.97 1.10 9.94
CA PHE A 470 10.66 2.10 10.95
C PHE A 470 11.87 2.99 11.17
N TYR A 471 11.67 4.30 11.10
CA TYR A 471 12.73 5.27 11.33
C TYR A 471 12.17 6.60 11.83
N THR A 472 13.06 7.45 12.33
CA THR A 472 12.78 8.83 12.71
C THR A 472 13.65 9.77 11.89
N ALA A 473 13.08 10.82 11.29
CA ALA A 473 13.82 11.67 10.35
C ALA A 473 14.99 12.45 11.00
N ASN A 474 14.77 12.97 12.20
CA ASN A 474 15.71 13.88 12.87
C ASN A 474 16.33 13.27 14.14
N GLN A 475 16.22 11.95 14.31
CA GLN A 475 16.60 11.29 15.56
C GLN A 475 17.08 9.86 15.25
N THR A 476 17.95 9.33 16.10
CA THR A 476 18.22 7.88 16.16
C THR A 476 17.10 7.19 16.93
N LEU A 477 17.02 5.86 16.76
CA LEU A 477 16.11 5.00 17.50
C LEU A 477 16.25 5.23 19.02
N ALA A 478 15.11 5.27 19.71
CA ALA A 478 15.03 5.38 21.17
C ALA A 478 15.82 4.28 21.90
N HIS A 479 16.26 4.58 23.12
CA HIS A 479 16.97 3.62 23.98
C HIS A 479 16.10 2.40 24.28
N SER A 480 14.80 2.61 24.44
CA SER A 480 13.81 1.55 24.62
C SER A 480 12.68 1.73 23.63
N SER A 481 12.76 1.01 22.51
CA SER A 481 11.73 1.02 21.47
C SER A 481 10.80 -0.16 21.63
N SER A 482 9.49 0.07 21.46
CA SER A 482 8.46 -0.97 21.51
C SER A 482 7.59 -0.92 20.26
N ILE A 483 7.48 -2.07 19.60
CA ILE A 483 6.70 -2.28 18.39
C ILE A 483 5.80 -3.50 18.61
N ASP A 484 4.50 -3.34 18.36
CA ASP A 484 3.54 -4.43 18.45
C ASP A 484 3.22 -4.96 17.04
N LEU A 485 3.25 -6.26 16.90
CA LEU A 485 2.92 -7.00 15.68
C LEU A 485 1.68 -7.86 15.95
N GLN A 486 0.59 -7.53 15.29
CA GLN A 486 -0.66 -8.28 15.36
C GLN A 486 -0.81 -9.14 14.10
N LEU A 487 -0.97 -10.45 14.29
CA LEU A 487 -1.17 -11.43 13.24
C LEU A 487 -2.65 -11.76 13.11
N THR A 488 -3.23 -11.52 11.93
CA THR A 488 -4.62 -11.88 11.63
C THR A 488 -4.67 -13.04 10.67
N LYS A 489 -5.40 -14.10 11.01
CA LYS A 489 -5.67 -15.22 10.10
C LYS A 489 -6.68 -14.77 9.04
N VAL A 490 -6.40 -15.07 7.79
CA VAL A 490 -7.33 -14.89 6.67
C VAL A 490 -7.55 -16.23 6.02
N ILE A 491 -8.80 -16.68 6.01
CA ILE A 491 -9.22 -17.95 5.42
C ILE A 491 -10.07 -17.64 4.19
N ASN A 492 -9.61 -18.07 3.03
CA ASN A 492 -10.35 -18.07 1.79
C ASN A 492 -10.96 -19.45 1.57
N GLU A 493 -12.26 -19.51 1.36
CA GLU A 493 -13.04 -20.70 1.06
C GLU A 493 -13.58 -20.56 -0.36
N THR A 494 -13.30 -21.54 -1.21
CA THR A 494 -13.74 -21.58 -2.60
C THR A 494 -14.63 -22.80 -2.80
N ASP A 495 -15.91 -22.54 -3.03
CA ASP A 495 -16.91 -23.59 -3.20
C ASP A 495 -16.73 -24.35 -4.52
N GLY A 496 -17.18 -25.61 -4.54
CA GLY A 496 -17.25 -26.40 -5.76
C GLY A 496 -18.28 -25.88 -6.78
N LEU A 497 -18.00 -26.07 -8.07
CA LEU A 497 -18.94 -25.74 -9.16
C LEU A 497 -20.13 -26.73 -9.19
N SER A 498 -19.88 -27.98 -8.78
CA SER A 498 -20.87 -29.04 -8.61
C SER A 498 -21.00 -29.48 -7.15
N ALA A 499 -22.09 -30.16 -6.81
CA ALA A 499 -22.30 -30.69 -5.45
C ALA A 499 -21.33 -31.82 -5.07
N SER A 500 -20.62 -32.41 -6.04
CA SER A 500 -19.60 -33.43 -5.81
C SER A 500 -18.19 -32.88 -5.67
N ASP A 501 -17.96 -31.62 -6.04
CA ASP A 501 -16.64 -31.00 -5.96
C ASP A 501 -16.34 -30.63 -4.51
N LYS A 502 -15.10 -30.87 -4.09
CA LYS A 502 -14.65 -30.51 -2.75
C LYS A 502 -14.45 -29.00 -2.66
N THR A 503 -14.83 -28.41 -1.53
CA THR A 503 -14.47 -27.04 -1.18
C THR A 503 -12.96 -26.93 -0.99
N LEU A 504 -12.36 -25.90 -1.59
CA LEU A 504 -10.94 -25.61 -1.44
C LEU A 504 -10.76 -24.52 -0.40
N TYR A 505 -9.78 -24.68 0.48
CA TYR A 505 -9.44 -23.72 1.50
C TYR A 505 -8.03 -23.19 1.27
N SER A 506 -7.87 -21.87 1.36
CA SER A 506 -6.58 -21.21 1.39
C SER A 506 -6.45 -20.36 2.65
N GLY A 507 -5.33 -20.44 3.33
CA GLY A 507 -5.04 -19.69 4.56
C GLY A 507 -3.81 -18.82 4.38
N LEU A 508 -3.84 -17.62 4.93
CA LEU A 508 -2.66 -16.77 5.03
C LEU A 508 -2.70 -15.93 6.31
N TRP A 509 -1.53 -15.48 6.74
CA TRP A 509 -1.37 -14.54 7.84
C TRP A 509 -1.21 -13.13 7.32
N VAL A 510 -1.97 -12.18 7.87
CA VAL A 510 -1.82 -10.75 7.60
C VAL A 510 -1.24 -10.08 8.84
N PRO A 511 0.07 -9.76 8.84
CA PRO A 511 0.68 -8.98 9.91
C PRO A 511 0.29 -7.50 9.83
N THR A 512 0.09 -6.89 10.99
CA THR A 512 -0.15 -5.45 11.14
C THR A 512 0.74 -4.92 12.27
N PHE A 513 1.58 -3.93 11.97
CA PHE A 513 2.43 -3.30 12.97
C PHE A 513 1.76 -2.06 13.57
N THR A 514 1.92 -1.93 14.89
CA THR A 514 1.54 -0.74 15.65
C THR A 514 2.78 -0.24 16.38
N VAL A 515 3.14 1.02 16.16
CA VAL A 515 4.35 1.60 16.74
C VAL A 515 3.97 2.34 18.02
N ASN A 516 4.46 1.88 19.16
CA ASN A 516 4.20 2.52 20.44
C ASN A 516 5.23 3.61 20.74
N THR A 517 6.52 3.25 20.73
CA THR A 517 7.61 4.18 21.00
C THR A 517 8.81 3.87 20.11
N ILE A 518 9.20 4.84 19.29
CA ILE A 518 10.46 4.84 18.52
C ILE A 518 11.32 6.08 18.78
N SER A 519 10.77 7.04 19.54
CA SER A 519 11.39 8.32 19.87
C SER A 519 11.22 8.63 21.36
N ASP A 520 12.30 9.06 22.00
CA ASP A 520 12.32 9.49 23.40
C ASP A 520 12.25 11.03 23.53
N GLN A 521 11.63 11.75 22.59
CA GLN A 521 11.77 13.22 22.49
C GLN A 521 11.37 13.96 23.77
N LEU A 522 10.33 13.47 24.41
CA LEU A 522 9.82 14.04 25.65
C LEU A 522 10.80 13.89 26.82
N LEU A 523 11.41 12.70 26.98
CA LEU A 523 12.39 12.40 28.04
C LEU A 523 13.64 13.27 27.92
N TYR A 524 14.08 13.56 26.69
CA TYR A 524 15.36 14.26 26.45
C TYR A 524 15.24 15.78 26.31
N SER A 525 14.07 16.31 25.91
CA SER A 525 13.82 17.76 25.92
C SER A 525 14.02 18.41 27.30
N GLN A 526 14.03 17.61 28.37
CA GLN A 526 14.21 18.02 29.76
C GLN A 526 15.67 17.97 30.25
N GLN A 527 16.60 17.37 29.49
CA GLN A 527 18.00 17.15 29.92
C GLN A 527 19.06 17.68 28.94
N GLY A 528 18.65 18.39 27.89
CA GLY A 528 19.53 18.88 26.85
C GLY A 528 19.64 17.88 25.69
N GLU A 529 19.50 18.40 24.48
CA GLU A 529 19.78 17.67 23.25
C GLU A 529 21.26 17.21 23.28
N TYR A 530 21.59 16.06 22.65
CA TYR A 530 22.91 15.39 22.55
C TYR A 530 23.14 14.08 23.36
N LEU A 531 22.29 13.68 24.31
CA LEU A 531 22.52 12.43 25.07
C LEU A 531 22.19 11.11 24.34
N ARG A 532 21.61 11.14 23.13
CA ARG A 532 21.10 9.94 22.45
C ARG A 532 22.11 9.07 21.72
N TYR A 533 23.22 9.65 21.24
CA TYR A 533 24.00 9.03 20.16
C TYR A 533 24.93 7.92 20.58
N PHE A 534 25.31 7.89 21.85
CA PHE A 534 26.16 6.85 22.42
C PHE A 534 25.53 6.33 23.71
N SER A 535 24.34 5.78 23.57
CA SER A 535 23.83 4.86 24.59
C SER A 535 24.82 3.73 24.78
N THR A 536 24.97 3.22 26.01
CA THR A 536 25.64 1.94 26.24
C THR A 536 24.71 0.75 25.97
N ARG A 537 23.40 0.99 25.85
CA ARG A 537 22.39 -0.05 25.65
C ARG A 537 21.16 0.45 24.87
N THR A 538 20.80 -0.26 23.81
CA THR A 538 19.55 -0.05 23.07
C THR A 538 18.73 -1.32 23.11
N THR A 539 17.46 -1.21 23.51
CA THR A 539 16.54 -2.34 23.60
C THR A 539 15.38 -2.15 22.64
N LEU A 540 15.16 -3.14 21.78
CA LEU A 540 14.00 -3.22 20.91
C LEU A 540 13.11 -4.37 21.39
N LEU A 541 11.91 -4.03 21.85
CA LEU A 541 10.88 -4.98 22.24
C LEU A 541 9.87 -5.12 21.09
N ILE A 542 9.69 -6.33 20.61
CA ILE A 542 8.69 -6.69 19.61
C ILE A 542 7.68 -7.62 20.27
N THR A 543 6.44 -7.15 20.42
CA THR A 543 5.33 -7.95 20.94
C THR A 543 4.60 -8.58 19.77
N VAL A 544 4.69 -9.89 19.61
CA VAL A 544 3.91 -10.63 18.61
C VAL A 544 2.66 -11.16 19.28
N GLY A 545 1.50 -10.81 18.74
CA GLY A 545 0.21 -11.28 19.19
C GLY A 545 -0.65 -11.73 18.01
N GLU A 546 -1.70 -12.51 18.31
CA GLU A 546 -2.75 -12.81 17.34
C GLU A 546 -4.00 -12.01 17.68
N THR A 547 -4.73 -11.61 16.64
CA THR A 547 -6.03 -10.99 16.83
C THR A 547 -7.05 -12.01 17.32
N GLN A 548 -8.10 -11.56 18.03
CA GLN A 548 -9.16 -12.44 18.54
C GLN A 548 -10.16 -12.89 17.46
N PHE A 549 -9.97 -12.42 16.23
CA PHE A 549 -10.84 -12.67 15.10
C PHE A 549 -10.01 -13.11 13.90
N TYR A 550 -10.69 -13.69 12.91
CA TYR A 550 -10.13 -13.98 11.61
C TYR A 550 -11.06 -13.44 10.54
N ILE A 551 -10.52 -13.24 9.35
CA ILE A 551 -11.28 -12.84 8.17
C ILE A 551 -11.61 -14.12 7.41
N GLN A 552 -12.89 -14.37 7.18
CA GLN A 552 -13.35 -15.42 6.28
C GLN A 552 -13.82 -14.77 4.98
N ASN A 553 -13.14 -15.14 3.91
CA ASN A 553 -13.50 -14.79 2.54
C ASN A 553 -14.11 -16.03 1.90
N THR A 554 -15.30 -15.90 1.35
CA THR A 554 -15.99 -16.98 0.65
C THR A 554 -16.17 -16.60 -0.80
N GLN A 555 -15.74 -17.49 -1.69
CA GLN A 555 -16.02 -17.46 -3.10
C GLN A 555 -17.00 -18.59 -3.43
N SER A 556 -18.16 -18.22 -3.95
CA SER A 556 -19.17 -19.15 -4.42
C SER A 556 -19.48 -18.90 -5.90
N PRO A 557 -19.80 -19.92 -6.72
CA PRO A 557 -20.26 -19.67 -8.07
C PRO A 557 -21.59 -18.88 -8.05
N ILE A 558 -21.75 -17.93 -8.98
CA ILE A 558 -23.03 -17.19 -9.13
C ILE A 558 -24.12 -18.15 -9.60
N ALA A 559 -23.78 -19.02 -10.54
CA ALA A 559 -24.67 -20.04 -11.05
C ALA A 559 -23.96 -21.40 -11.13
N LYS A 560 -24.56 -22.41 -10.51
CA LYS A 560 -24.09 -23.79 -10.58
C LYS A 560 -24.51 -24.43 -11.90
N GLN A 561 -23.85 -25.52 -12.29
CA GLN A 561 -24.12 -26.21 -13.55
C GLN A 561 -25.60 -26.63 -13.71
N THR A 562 -26.22 -27.14 -12.64
CA THR A 562 -27.64 -27.55 -12.64
C THR A 562 -28.58 -26.36 -12.79
N GLU A 563 -28.28 -25.24 -12.16
CA GLU A 563 -29.07 -24.02 -12.19
C GLU A 563 -29.04 -23.37 -13.58
N ILE A 564 -27.86 -23.32 -14.21
CA ILE A 564 -27.71 -22.80 -15.57
C ILE A 564 -28.53 -23.59 -16.59
N VAL A 565 -28.60 -24.92 -16.47
CA VAL A 565 -29.44 -25.75 -17.36
C VAL A 565 -30.92 -25.39 -17.20
N PHE A 566 -31.38 -25.21 -15.97
CA PHE A 566 -32.76 -24.84 -15.68
C PHE A 566 -33.11 -23.44 -16.21
N HIS A 567 -32.26 -22.45 -15.93
CA HIS A 567 -32.47 -21.07 -16.39
C HIS A 567 -32.41 -20.92 -17.91
N ASN A 568 -31.52 -21.65 -18.59
CA ASN A 568 -31.51 -21.68 -20.07
C ASN A 568 -32.81 -22.24 -20.66
N LEU A 569 -33.37 -23.28 -20.03
CA LEU A 569 -34.65 -23.85 -20.46
C LEU A 569 -35.78 -22.85 -20.24
N LEU A 570 -35.80 -22.17 -19.09
CA LEU A 570 -36.78 -21.12 -18.79
C LEU A 570 -36.66 -19.95 -19.77
N PHE A 571 -35.44 -19.49 -20.05
CA PHE A 571 -35.16 -18.45 -21.06
C PHE A 571 -35.63 -18.85 -22.46
N THR A 572 -35.45 -20.13 -22.83
CA THR A 572 -35.94 -20.67 -24.11
C THR A 572 -37.46 -20.60 -24.21
N ILE A 573 -38.17 -20.95 -23.14
CA ILE A 573 -39.64 -20.87 -23.07
C ILE A 573 -40.08 -19.41 -23.19
N VAL A 574 -39.46 -18.49 -22.44
CA VAL A 574 -39.77 -17.06 -22.50
C VAL A 574 -39.54 -16.50 -23.90
N CYS A 575 -38.45 -16.88 -24.59
CA CYS A 575 -38.22 -16.50 -25.99
C CYS A 575 -39.36 -16.99 -26.89
N LEU A 576 -39.73 -18.27 -26.80
CA LEU A 576 -40.83 -18.83 -27.58
C LEU A 576 -42.15 -18.09 -27.33
N GLU A 577 -42.46 -17.75 -26.08
CA GLU A 577 -43.66 -17.00 -25.71
C GLU A 577 -43.65 -15.57 -26.26
N ILE A 578 -42.54 -14.83 -26.12
CA ILE A 578 -42.41 -13.46 -26.63
C ILE A 578 -42.57 -13.43 -28.15
N PHE A 579 -41.87 -14.32 -28.87
CA PHE A 579 -41.97 -14.39 -30.32
C PHE A 579 -43.34 -14.90 -30.79
N GLY A 580 -43.96 -15.82 -30.04
CA GLY A 580 -45.33 -16.26 -30.25
C GLY A 580 -46.34 -15.11 -30.09
N LEU A 581 -46.16 -14.27 -29.07
CA LEU A 581 -47.01 -13.09 -28.84
C LEU A 581 -46.81 -12.04 -29.93
N ILE A 582 -45.56 -11.75 -30.34
CA ILE A 582 -45.25 -10.87 -31.48
C ILE A 582 -45.92 -11.39 -32.75
N PHE A 583 -45.83 -12.70 -33.02
CA PHE A 583 -46.48 -13.32 -34.16
C PHE A 583 -48.01 -13.17 -34.12
N LEU A 584 -48.62 -13.38 -32.96
CA LEU A 584 -50.05 -13.21 -32.74
C LEU A 584 -50.48 -11.75 -32.99
N VAL A 585 -49.71 -10.77 -32.49
CA VAL A 585 -49.95 -9.33 -32.74
C VAL A 585 -49.81 -9.01 -34.24
N ILE A 586 -48.79 -9.52 -34.92
CA ILE A 586 -48.63 -9.32 -36.38
C ILE A 586 -49.82 -9.91 -37.13
N LYS A 587 -50.25 -11.12 -36.78
CA LYS A 587 -51.36 -11.83 -37.45
C LYS A 587 -52.71 -11.13 -37.23
N LEU A 588 -53.00 -10.68 -36.02
CA LEU A 588 -54.29 -10.07 -35.68
C LEU A 588 -54.39 -8.59 -36.06
N LEU A 589 -53.29 -7.84 -35.99
CA LEU A 589 -53.30 -6.39 -36.13
C LEU A 589 -52.74 -5.95 -37.50
N PHE A 590 -51.55 -6.42 -37.86
CA PHE A 590 -50.84 -5.93 -39.04
C PHE A 590 -51.30 -6.59 -40.35
N VAL A 591 -51.54 -7.90 -40.37
CA VAL A 591 -52.02 -8.60 -41.58
C VAL A 591 -53.35 -8.02 -42.11
N PRO A 592 -54.40 -7.80 -41.30
CA PRO A 592 -55.63 -7.19 -41.80
C PRO A 592 -55.44 -5.74 -42.26
N LEU A 593 -54.60 -4.95 -41.59
CA LEU A 593 -54.26 -3.59 -42.03
C LEU A 593 -53.53 -3.60 -43.38
N PHE A 594 -52.55 -4.49 -43.55
CA PHE A 594 -51.81 -4.63 -44.79
C PHE A 594 -52.68 -5.13 -45.93
N MET A 595 -53.58 -6.09 -45.68
CA MET A 595 -54.58 -6.54 -46.66
C MET A 595 -55.49 -5.39 -47.10
N ARG A 596 -55.92 -4.53 -46.16
CA ARG A 596 -56.76 -3.37 -46.45
C ARG A 596 -56.01 -2.34 -47.31
N LEU A 597 -54.76 -2.06 -46.98
CA LEU A 597 -53.89 -1.15 -47.73
C LEU A 597 -53.53 -1.68 -49.12
N PHE A 598 -53.26 -2.99 -49.22
CA PHE A 598 -53.02 -3.68 -50.50
C PHE A 598 -54.26 -3.63 -51.40
N LEU A 599 -55.46 -3.86 -50.85
CA LEU A 599 -56.71 -3.72 -51.60
C LEU A 599 -56.94 -2.28 -52.09
N GLU A 600 -56.55 -1.26 -51.31
CA GLU A 600 -56.61 0.13 -51.76
C GLU A 600 -55.61 0.45 -52.88
N ILE A 601 -54.37 -0.05 -52.78
CA ILE A 601 -53.37 0.10 -53.83
C ILE A 601 -53.80 -0.63 -55.11
N GLN A 602 -54.36 -1.84 -54.99
CA GLN A 602 -54.85 -2.62 -56.13
C GLN A 602 -56.06 -1.93 -56.79
N ARG A 603 -56.95 -1.31 -56.01
CA ARG A 603 -58.03 -0.45 -56.53
C ARG A 603 -57.49 0.78 -57.25
N LYS A 604 -56.45 1.44 -56.72
CA LYS A 604 -55.79 2.57 -57.41
C LYS A 604 -55.10 2.14 -58.71
N TYR A 605 -54.37 1.02 -58.71
CA TYR A 605 -53.71 0.48 -59.89
C TYR A 605 -54.72 0.09 -60.97
N ASN A 606 -55.80 -0.61 -60.61
CA ASN A 606 -56.86 -0.95 -61.55
C ASN A 606 -57.57 0.31 -62.11
N ARG A 607 -57.75 1.37 -61.32
CA ARG A 607 -58.28 2.65 -61.84
C ARG A 607 -57.35 3.31 -62.85
N ILE A 608 -56.03 3.24 -62.64
CA ILE A 608 -55.03 3.78 -63.58
C ILE A 608 -55.01 2.94 -64.87
N LEU A 609 -55.09 1.60 -64.77
CA LEU A 609 -55.14 0.71 -65.92
C LEU A 609 -56.42 0.89 -66.77
N ILE A 610 -57.56 1.19 -66.13
CA ILE A 610 -58.82 1.52 -66.80
C ILE A 610 -58.72 2.88 -67.51
N LEU A 611 -58.05 3.88 -66.92
CA LEU A 611 -57.83 5.17 -67.55
C LEU A 611 -56.91 5.10 -68.79
N ASP A 612 -55.92 4.20 -68.81
CA ASP A 612 -55.08 3.96 -70.00
C ASP A 612 -55.82 3.19 -71.10
N THR A 613 -56.73 2.27 -70.73
CA THR A 613 -57.56 1.55 -71.71
C THR A 613 -58.68 2.40 -72.31
N ASP A 614 -59.25 3.34 -71.54
CA ASP A 614 -60.23 4.30 -72.06
C ASP A 614 -59.59 5.32 -73.02
N LYS A 615 -58.35 5.80 -72.74
CA LYS A 615 -57.61 6.65 -73.70
C LYS A 615 -57.38 5.96 -75.03
N ALA A 616 -56.99 4.67 -75.03
CA ALA A 616 -56.80 3.87 -76.24
C ALA A 616 -58.11 3.59 -77.01
N LYS A 617 -59.27 3.75 -76.35
CA LYS A 617 -60.60 3.55 -76.97
C LYS A 617 -61.15 4.85 -77.58
N THR A 618 -60.95 5.99 -76.93
CA THR A 618 -61.30 7.31 -77.52
C THR A 618 -60.52 7.66 -78.79
N GLU A 619 -59.29 7.17 -78.94
CA GLU A 619 -58.50 7.36 -80.15
C GLU A 619 -59.03 6.52 -81.35
N LYS A 620 -59.73 5.42 -81.07
CA LYS A 620 -60.38 4.57 -82.09
C LYS A 620 -61.79 4.98 -82.47
N GLU A 621 -62.53 5.68 -81.60
CA GLU A 621 -63.89 6.17 -81.91
C GLU A 621 -63.88 7.52 -82.66
N GLY A 622 -62.85 8.35 -82.48
CA GLY A 622 -62.69 9.61 -83.24
C GLY A 622 -62.42 9.42 -84.75
N THR A 623 -62.05 8.23 -85.20
CA THR A 623 -61.80 7.92 -86.62
C THR A 623 -63.01 7.33 -87.36
N LEU A 624 -64.08 6.92 -86.66
CA LEU A 624 -65.25 6.28 -87.28
C LEU A 624 -66.44 7.21 -87.56
N GLU A 625 -66.54 8.37 -86.92
CA GLU A 625 -67.64 9.34 -87.14
C GLU A 625 -67.43 10.30 -88.34
N ALA A 626 -66.29 10.27 -89.01
CA ALA A 626 -66.04 11.11 -90.19
C ALA A 626 -66.66 10.57 -91.51
N ASN A 627 -67.18 9.34 -91.54
CA ASN A 627 -67.57 8.66 -92.80
C ASN A 627 -69.08 8.41 -92.99
N LYS A 628 -69.97 9.08 -92.26
CA LYS A 628 -71.43 8.77 -92.33
C LYS A 628 -72.37 9.98 -92.45
N ILE A 629 -71.96 11.02 -93.18
CA ILE A 629 -72.87 12.08 -93.65
C ILE A 629 -72.51 12.43 -95.11
N THR A 630 -73.11 11.73 -96.07
CA THR A 630 -73.54 12.24 -97.40
C THR A 630 -74.08 11.10 -98.26
N SER A 631 -75.39 10.92 -98.31
CA SER A 631 -76.13 10.63 -99.55
C SER A 631 -77.63 10.52 -99.26
N LYS A 632 -78.39 11.40 -99.92
CA LYS A 632 -79.85 11.46 -99.97
C LYS A 632 -80.24 11.57 -101.45
N PRO A 633 -81.13 10.72 -102.00
CA PRO A 633 -81.56 10.83 -103.40
C PRO A 633 -83.05 11.22 -103.55
N SER A 634 -83.31 12.08 -104.55
CA SER A 634 -84.56 12.27 -105.33
C SER A 634 -84.31 13.52 -106.19
N GLY A 635 -84.37 13.59 -107.53
CA GLY A 635 -85.15 12.84 -108.52
C GLY A 635 -86.15 13.82 -109.17
N GLN A 636 -85.93 14.23 -110.42
CA GLN A 636 -86.95 14.46 -111.46
C GLN A 636 -86.36 15.03 -112.77
N SER A 637 -86.92 14.52 -113.87
CA SER A 637 -86.71 14.78 -115.30
C SER A 637 -87.23 16.14 -115.77
N ILE A 638 -86.53 16.79 -116.71
CA ILE A 638 -86.82 16.89 -118.17
C ILE A 638 -85.47 16.97 -118.88
#